data_AF-X1PDB0-F1
#
_entry.id   AF-X1PDB0-F1
#
_cell.length_a   1.000
_cell.length_b   1.000
_cell.length_c   1.000
_cell.angle_alpha   90.00
_cell.angle_beta   90.00
_cell.angle_gamma   90.00
#
_symmetry.space_group_name_H-M   'P 1'
#
loop_
_entity.id
_entity.type
_entity.pdbx_description
1 polymer ?
#
loop_
_entity_poly.entity_id
_entity_poly.type
_entity_poly.pdbx_seq_one_letter_code
_entity_poly.pdbx_strand_id
1 'polypeptide(L)' 'ANTLRMFGQGMKVAIEISIMAADAGLLSTAEEVIAIGGTARGADTAVVLKPAHAHDVFSLRVQEVICKPRL' A
#
# COMPACT_ATOMS: atom_id res chain seq x y z
N ALA A 1 -5.18 -2.77 -10.31
CA ALA A 1 -6.05 -2.92 -9.13
C ALA A 1 -6.40 -4.38 -8.78
N ASN A 2 -6.96 -5.18 -9.70
CA ASN A 2 -7.48 -6.53 -9.35
C ASN A 2 -6.40 -7.52 -8.87
N THR A 3 -5.18 -7.47 -9.40
CA THR A 3 -4.08 -8.35 -8.98
C THR A 3 -3.76 -8.22 -7.48
N LEU A 4 -3.76 -6.99 -6.94
CA LEU A 4 -3.49 -6.77 -5.52
C LEU A 4 -4.59 -7.35 -4.61
N ARG A 5 -5.81 -7.50 -5.12
CA ARG A 5 -6.92 -8.11 -4.38
C ARG A 5 -6.71 -9.60 -4.12
N MET A 6 -5.77 -10.26 -4.81
CA MET A 6 -5.33 -11.62 -4.46
C MET A 6 -4.71 -11.70 -3.05
N PHE A 7 -4.24 -10.56 -2.51
CA PHE A 7 -3.74 -10.44 -1.14
C PHE A 7 -4.76 -9.85 -0.16
N GLY A 8 -5.98 -9.54 -0.62
CA GLY A 8 -7.04 -8.89 0.15
C GLY A 8 -7.35 -7.46 -0.33
N GLN A 9 -8.52 -6.95 0.07
CA GLN A 9 -8.94 -5.58 -0.28
C GLN A 9 -8.06 -4.53 0.39
N GLY A 10 -7.72 -4.74 1.67
CA GLY A 10 -6.85 -3.85 2.42
C GLY A 10 -5.47 -3.70 1.78
N MET A 11 -4.89 -4.76 1.22
CA MET A 11 -3.59 -4.70 0.52
C MET A 11 -3.64 -3.77 -0.71
N LYS A 12 -4.68 -3.90 -1.54
CA LYS A 12 -4.91 -3.00 -2.67
C LYS A 12 -5.02 -1.55 -2.19
N VAL A 13 -5.80 -1.31 -1.14
CA VAL A 13 -6.01 0.04 -0.59
C VAL A 13 -4.70 0.63 -0.06
N ALA A 14 -3.94 -0.13 0.74
CA ALA A 14 -2.68 0.32 1.32
C ALA A 14 -1.67 0.77 0.25
N ILE A 15 -1.57 0.03 -0.86
CA ILE A 15 -0.69 0.39 -1.97
C ILE A 15 -1.20 1.66 -2.69
N GLU A 16 -2.49 1.74 -3.01
CA GLU A 16 -3.03 2.89 -3.74
C GLU A 16 -2.92 4.20 -2.97
N ILE A 17 -3.24 4.21 -1.68
CA ILE A 17 -3.13 5.43 -0.87
C ILE A 17 -1.67 5.88 -0.71
N SER A 18 -0.72 4.94 -0.71
CA SER A 18 0.71 5.25 -0.64
C SER A 18 1.19 5.94 -1.91
N ILE A 19 0.75 5.46 -3.07
CA ILE A 19 1.04 6.09 -4.37
C ILE A 19 0.39 7.48 -4.43
N MET A 20 -0.88 7.60 -4.06
CA MET A 20 -1.59 8.89 -4.05
C MET A 20 -0.91 9.92 -3.13
N ALA A 21 -0.47 9.49 -1.95
CA ALA A 21 0.22 10.36 -1.02
C ALA A 21 1.63 10.76 -1.52
N ALA A 22 2.35 9.84 -2.19
CA ALA A 22 3.61 10.17 -2.86
C ALA A 22 3.42 11.16 -4.02
N ASP A 23 2.41 10.96 -4.87
CA ASP A 23 2.09 11.85 -5.99
C ASP A 23 1.61 13.24 -5.52
N ALA A 24 0.98 13.32 -4.36
CA ALA A 24 0.62 14.58 -3.72
C ALA A 24 1.81 15.29 -3.03
N GLY A 25 3.00 14.67 -3.02
CA GLY A 25 4.19 15.21 -2.34
C GLY A 25 4.12 15.14 -0.81
N LEU A 26 3.23 14.31 -0.26
CA LEU A 26 3.05 14.13 1.19
C LEU A 26 3.93 13.02 1.77
N LEU A 27 4.45 12.13 0.92
CA LEU A 27 5.39 11.07 1.30
C LEU A 27 6.67 11.15 0.45
N SER A 28 7.82 10.94 1.10
CA SER A 28 9.09 10.74 0.41
C SER A 28 9.15 9.34 -0.19
N THR A 29 9.50 9.24 -1.47
CA THR A 29 9.75 7.94 -2.15
C THR A 29 11.13 7.35 -1.80
N ALA A 30 11.94 8.06 -1.00
CA ALA A 30 13.25 7.58 -0.56
C ALA A 30 13.18 6.72 0.72
N GLU A 31 12.11 6.87 1.51
CA GLU A 31 11.98 6.31 2.85
C GLU A 31 10.94 5.18 2.90
N GLU A 32 11.04 4.34 3.93
CA GLU A 32 10.05 3.30 4.21
C GLU A 32 8.92 3.88 5.08
N VAL A 33 7.69 3.47 4.78
CA VAL A 33 6.48 3.93 5.45
C VAL A 33 5.59 2.77 5.82
N ILE A 34 4.76 2.95 6.85
CA ILE A 34 3.68 2.01 7.18
C ILE A 34 2.40 2.49 6.48
N ALA A 35 1.86 1.65 5.60
CA ALA A 35 0.59 1.87 4.94
C ALA A 35 -0.50 0.98 5.53
N ILE A 36 -1.66 1.56 5.82
CA ILE A 36 -2.78 0.87 6.46
C ILE A 36 -4.01 0.95 5.56
N GLY A 37 -4.59 -0.21 5.26
CA GLY A 37 -5.81 -0.34 4.44
C GLY A 37 -6.83 -1.27 5.09
N GLY A 38 -8.04 -1.28 4.55
CA GLY A 38 -9.14 -2.10 5.07
C GLY A 38 -10.07 -2.64 3.99
N THR A 39 -10.86 -3.64 4.38
CA THR A 39 -11.93 -4.21 3.56
C THR A 39 -13.27 -3.56 3.89
N ALA A 40 -13.89 -2.89 2.91
CA ALA A 40 -15.16 -2.17 3.01
C ALA A 40 -15.18 -1.01 4.03
N ARG A 41 -14.94 -1.27 5.32
CA ARG A 41 -14.83 -0.28 6.40
C ARG A 41 -13.78 -0.73 7.43
N GLY A 42 -13.23 0.24 8.17
CA GLY A 42 -12.17 -0.02 9.15
C GLY A 42 -10.81 -0.29 8.49
N ALA A 43 -9.92 -0.95 9.22
CA ALA A 43 -8.59 -1.34 8.78
C ALA A 43 -8.31 -2.78 9.20
N ASP A 44 -7.80 -3.59 8.28
CA ASP A 44 -7.50 -5.01 8.48
C ASP A 44 -6.14 -5.45 7.92
N THR A 45 -5.45 -4.55 7.22
CA THR A 45 -4.19 -4.81 6.54
C THR A 45 -3.22 -3.66 6.82
N ALA A 46 -2.00 -3.99 7.25
CA ALA A 46 -0.92 -3.04 7.43
C ALA A 46 0.38 -3.62 6.85
N VAL A 47 1.13 -2.79 6.12
CA VAL A 47 2.37 -3.19 5.44
C VAL A 47 3.43 -2.11 5.59
N VAL A 48 4.70 -2.51 5.69
CA VAL A 48 5.85 -1.62 5.49
C VAL A 48 6.18 -1.64 4.00
N LEU A 49 6.25 -0.47 3.37
CA LEU A 49 6.60 -0.35 1.96
C LEU A 49 7.47 0.89 1.71
N LYS A 50 8.22 0.85 0.61
CA LYS A 50 8.82 2.02 0.00
C LYS A 50 7.92 2.50 -1.14
N PRO A 51 7.32 3.70 -1.05
CA PRO A 51 6.34 4.16 -2.02
C PRO A 51 7.03 4.57 -3.33
N ALA A 52 6.25 4.61 -4.41
CA ALA A 52 6.67 5.10 -5.71
C ALA A 52 5.54 5.92 -6.35
N HIS A 53 5.90 6.76 -7.32
CA HIS A 53 4.93 7.54 -8.08
C HIS A 53 4.10 6.66 -9.02
N ALA A 54 2.89 7.09 -9.39
CA ALA A 54 2.01 6.29 -10.25
C ALA A 54 2.63 5.97 -11.62
N HIS A 55 3.45 6.88 -12.17
CA HIS A 55 4.14 6.67 -13.44
C HIS A 55 5.26 5.62 -13.36
N ASP A 56 5.73 5.28 -12.16
CA ASP A 56 6.77 4.29 -11.89
C ASP A 56 6.32 3.29 -10.81
N VAL A 57 5.07 2.85 -10.89
CA VAL A 57 4.46 1.96 -9.88
C VAL A 57 5.23 0.65 -9.68
N PHE A 58 5.96 0.19 -10.69
CA PHE A 58 6.79 -1.02 -10.61
C PHE A 58 8.05 -0.84 -9.76
N SER A 59 8.40 0.38 -9.34
CA SER A 59 9.46 0.64 -8.37
C SER A 59 8.98 0.56 -6.91
N LEU A 60 7.66 0.49 -6.67
CA LEU A 60 7.13 0.28 -5.33
C LEU A 60 7.62 -1.07 -4.78
N ARG A 61 8.04 -1.09 -3.52
CA ARG A 61 8.51 -2.31 -2.84
C ARG A 61 7.76 -2.49 -1.54
N VAL A 62 7.09 -3.62 -1.38
CA VAL A 62 6.53 -4.05 -0.10
C VAL A 62 7.62 -4.82 0.63
N GLN A 63 8.02 -4.32 1.80
CA GLN A 63 9.12 -4.87 2.60
C GLN A 63 8.62 -5.88 3.63
N GLU A 64 7.49 -5.56 4.26
CA GLU A 64 6.91 -6.38 5.32
C GLU A 64 5.39 -6.33 5.29
N VAL A 65 4.75 -7.47 5.59
CA VAL A 65 3.32 -7.53 5.88
C VAL A 65 3.14 -7.71 7.39
N ILE A 66 2.71 -6.65 8.07
CA ILE A 66 2.51 -6.63 9.52
C ILE A 66 1.28 -7.46 9.88
N CYS A 67 0.17 -7.21 9.19
CA CYS A 67 -1.05 -7.98 9.32
C CYS A 67 -1.86 -7.92 8.02
N LYS A 68 -2.65 -8.97 7.78
CA LYS A 68 -3.67 -9.03 6.73
C LYS A 68 -4.71 -10.11 7.08
N PRO A 69 -5.93 -10.06 6.52
CA PRO A 69 -6.85 -11.19 6.59
C PRO A 69 -6.23 -12.47 6.02
N ARG A 70 -6.63 -13.62 6.55
CA ARG A 70 -6.17 -14.93 6.07
C ARG A 70 -6.76 -15.32 4.69
N LEU A 71 -7.88 -14.70 4.31
CA LEU A 71 -8.71 -15.06 3.15
C LEU A 71 -9.11 -13.81 2.38
#